data_AF-A0A1G0MI64-F1
#
_entry.id   AF-A0A1G0MI64-F1
#
_cell.length_a   1.000
_cell.length_b   1.000
_cell.length_c   1.000
_cell.angle_alpha   90.00
_cell.angle_beta   90.00
_cell.angle_gamma   90.00
#
_symmetry.space_group_name_H-M   'P 1'
#
loop_
_entity.id
_entity.type
_entity.pdbx_description
1 polymer ?
#
loop_
_entity_poly.entity_id
_entity_poly.type
_entity_poly.pdbx_seq_one_letter_code
_entity_poly.pdbx_strand_id
1 'polypeptide(L)'
;MGIKLPLAERERLKTLAALKNRSSHWLAKEAISQYLDREEAAERFKQDTISRWEEYRSTGKAVPNDEVLEWLDSWGSDKEHKAPA
;
A
#
# COMPACT_ATOMS: atom_id res chain seq x y z
N MET A 1 -24.65 -10.70 -6.56
CA MET A 1 -24.78 -9.86 -5.35
C MET A 1 -25.20 -8.45 -5.75
N GLY A 2 -26.18 -7.86 -5.07
CA GLY A 2 -26.59 -6.47 -5.27
C GLY A 2 -26.21 -5.63 -4.05
N ILE A 3 -25.52 -4.51 -4.25
CA ILE A 3 -25.11 -3.61 -3.16
C ILE A 3 -26.19 -2.53 -2.99
N LYS A 4 -26.70 -2.41 -1.76
CA LYS A 4 -27.71 -1.42 -1.44
C LYS A 4 -27.01 -0.10 -1.09
N LEU A 5 -27.14 0.87 -1.98
CA LEU A 5 -26.62 2.21 -1.78
C LEU A 5 -27.76 3.15 -1.33
N PRO A 6 -27.51 4.05 -0.36
CA PRO A 6 -28.38 5.17 -0.05
C PRO A 6 -28.67 6.01 -1.29
N LEU A 7 -29.84 6.67 -1.31
CA LEU A 7 -30.28 7.46 -2.47
C LEU A 7 -29.27 8.56 -2.85
N ALA A 8 -28.72 9.27 -1.85
CA ALA A 8 -27.73 10.32 -2.06
C ALA A 8 -26.46 9.80 -2.77
N GLU A 9 -25.99 8.60 -2.42
CA GLU A 9 -24.81 8.00 -3.04
C GLU A 9 -25.08 7.52 -4.46
N ARG A 10 -26.30 6.99 -4.71
CA ARG A 10 -26.71 6.61 -6.07
C ARG A 10 -26.74 7.81 -7.01
N GLU A 11 -27.29 8.93 -6.58
CA GLU A 11 -27.32 10.15 -7.40
C GLU A 11 -25.91 10.67 -7.66
N ARG A 12 -25.05 10.74 -6.63
CA ARG A 12 -23.63 11.13 -6.80
C ARG A 12 -22.90 10.23 -7.79
N LEU A 13 -23.10 8.91 -7.69
CA LEU A 13 -22.48 7.93 -8.59
C LEU A 13 -23.00 8.08 -10.03
N LYS A 14 -24.29 8.36 -10.21
CA LYS A 14 -24.90 8.60 -11.53
C LYS A 14 -24.36 9.87 -12.18
N THR A 15 -24.27 10.97 -11.44
CA THR A 15 -23.67 12.22 -11.92
C THR A 15 -22.20 12.01 -12.29
N LEU A 16 -21.43 11.33 -11.45
CA LEU A 16 -20.03 11.05 -11.72
C LEU A 16 -19.83 10.14 -12.96
N ALA A 17 -20.71 9.15 -13.11
CA ALA A 17 -20.73 8.25 -14.27
C ALA A 17 -20.95 9.02 -15.58
N ALA A 18 -21.92 9.94 -15.60
CA ALA A 18 -22.18 10.80 -16.75
C ALA A 18 -20.97 11.70 -17.07
N LEU A 19 -20.37 12.35 -16.08
CA LEU A 19 -19.19 13.20 -16.26
C LEU A 19 -17.97 12.43 -16.78
N LYS A 20 -17.79 11.17 -16.35
CA LYS A 20 -16.67 10.32 -16.77
C LYS A 20 -16.95 9.52 -18.05
N ASN A 21 -18.15 9.64 -18.63
CA ASN A 21 -18.62 8.83 -19.75
C ASN A 21 -18.45 7.32 -19.52
N ARG A 22 -18.83 6.85 -18.32
CA ARG A 22 -18.78 5.44 -17.91
C ARG A 22 -20.12 5.03 -17.30
N SER A 23 -20.40 3.73 -17.22
CA SER A 23 -21.59 3.26 -16.52
C SER A 23 -21.40 3.34 -15.00
N SER A 24 -22.47 3.62 -14.26
CA SER A 24 -22.44 3.63 -12.79
C SER A 24 -22.02 2.27 -12.21
N HIS A 25 -22.40 1.18 -12.88
CA HIS A 25 -21.97 -0.17 -12.49
C HIS A 25 -20.45 -0.36 -12.65
N TRP A 26 -19.86 0.15 -13.73
CA TRP A 26 -18.41 0.10 -13.92
C TRP A 26 -17.68 0.89 -12.83
N LEU A 27 -18.13 2.12 -12.54
CA LEU A 27 -17.54 2.93 -11.47
C LEU A 27 -17.69 2.30 -10.08
N ALA A 28 -18.83 1.65 -9.79
CA ALA A 28 -19.02 0.95 -8.53
C ALA A 28 -18.05 -0.23 -8.38
N LYS A 29 -17.87 -1.03 -9.44
CA LYS A 29 -16.89 -2.13 -9.45
C LYS A 29 -15.47 -1.62 -9.27
N GLU A 30 -15.12 -0.56 -9.98
CA GLU A 30 -13.81 0.06 -9.90
C GLU A 30 -13.52 0.57 -8.49
N ALA A 31 -14.48 1.27 -7.86
CA ALA A 31 -14.33 1.76 -6.50
C ALA A 31 -14.14 0.62 -5.48
N ILE A 32 -14.84 -0.51 -5.66
CA ILE A 32 -14.68 -1.69 -4.81
C ILE A 32 -13.29 -2.31 -5.01
N SER A 33 -12.83 -2.46 -6.26
CA SER A 33 -11.49 -3.00 -6.55
C SER A 33 -10.42 -2.16 -5.88
N GLN A 34 -10.45 -0.84 -6.07
CA GLN A 34 -9.48 0.07 -5.46
C GLN A 34 -9.51 0.06 -3.93
N TYR A 35 -10.69 -0.14 -3.33
CA TYR A 35 -10.80 -0.31 -1.89
C TYR A 35 -10.12 -1.62 -1.44
N LEU A 36 -10.44 -2.74 -2.10
CA LEU A 36 -9.84 -4.04 -1.79
C LEU A 36 -8.33 -4.00 -1.94
N ASP A 37 -7.81 -3.46 -3.04
CA ASP A 37 -6.37 -3.35 -3.29
C ASP A 37 -5.65 -2.58 -2.18
N ARG A 38 -6.26 -1.49 -1.68
CA ARG A 38 -5.74 -0.69 -0.57
C ARG A 38 -5.75 -1.48 0.74
N GLU A 39 -6.87 -2.12 1.08
CA GLU A 39 -6.99 -2.87 2.34
C GLU A 39 -6.05 -4.08 2.37
N GLU A 40 -5.93 -4.79 1.25
CA GLU A 40 -5.00 -5.91 1.14
C GLU A 40 -3.55 -5.45 1.21
N ALA A 41 -3.18 -4.32 0.60
CA ALA A 41 -1.84 -3.76 0.73
C ALA A 41 -1.53 -3.36 2.18
N ALA A 42 -2.49 -2.75 2.87
CA ALA A 42 -2.35 -2.38 4.28
C ALA A 42 -2.18 -3.61 5.18
N GLU A 43 -2.98 -4.67 4.97
CA GLU A 43 -2.87 -5.89 5.78
C GLU A 43 -1.57 -6.65 5.47
N ARG A 44 -1.13 -6.72 4.20
CA ARG A 44 0.18 -7.29 3.83
C ARG A 44 1.32 -6.56 4.54
N PHE A 45 1.31 -5.23 4.52
CA PHE A 45 2.32 -4.41 5.19
C PHE A 45 2.34 -4.63 6.72
N LYS A 46 1.15 -4.70 7.33
CA LYS A 46 1.01 -4.97 8.76
C LYS A 46 1.55 -6.35 9.13
N GLN A 47 1.22 -7.38 8.36
CA GLN A 47 1.72 -8.73 8.59
C GLN A 47 3.23 -8.82 8.45
N ASP A 48 3.80 -8.19 7.41
CA ASP A 48 5.25 -8.09 7.25
C ASP A 48 5.91 -7.40 8.45
N THR A 49 5.34 -6.27 8.89
CA THR A 49 5.85 -5.52 10.05
C THR A 49 5.83 -6.36 11.34
N ILE A 50 4.74 -7.09 11.58
CA ILE A 50 4.63 -7.99 12.74
C ILE A 50 5.66 -9.11 12.65
N SER A 51 5.79 -9.75 11.48
CA SER A 51 6.77 -10.82 11.26
C SER A 51 8.20 -10.35 11.51
N ARG A 52 8.57 -9.17 10.98
CA ARG A 52 9.88 -8.56 11.20
C ARG A 52 10.13 -8.23 12.67
N TRP A 53 9.10 -7.76 13.36
CA TRP A 53 9.18 -7.48 14.79
C TRP A 53 9.40 -8.75 15.61
N GLU A 54 8.69 -9.84 15.30
CA GLU A 54 8.86 -11.14 15.95
C GLU A 54 10.24 -11.74 15.69
N GLU A 55 10.76 -11.63 14.47
CA GLU A 55 12.12 -12.04 14.12
C GLU A 55 13.17 -11.25 14.91
N TYR A 56 13.02 -9.93 15.01
CA TYR A 56 13.92 -9.11 15.84
C TYR A 56 13.84 -9.50 17.32
N ARG A 57 12.64 -9.70 17.86
CA ARG A 57 12.47 -10.11 19.26
C ARG A 57 13.08 -11.47 19.57
N SER A 58 13.08 -12.39 18.63
CA SER A 58 13.59 -13.75 18.81
C SER A 58 15.10 -13.86 18.54
N THR A 59 15.63 -13.11 17.57
CA THR A 59 17.03 -13.23 17.12
C THR A 59 17.92 -12.09 17.60
N GLY A 60 17.35 -10.93 17.94
CA GLY A 60 18.07 -9.69 18.19
C GLY A 60 18.74 -9.09 16.95
N LYS A 61 18.59 -9.71 15.77
CA LYS A 61 19.25 -9.28 14.54
C LYS A 61 18.58 -8.02 14.00
N ALA A 62 19.36 -6.96 13.90
CA ALA A 62 19.02 -5.74 13.20
C ALA A 62 20.27 -5.24 12.50
N VAL A 63 20.08 -4.46 11.44
CA VAL A 63 21.18 -3.77 10.78
C VAL A 63 21.72 -2.67 11.70
N PRO A 64 23.03 -2.63 12.01
CA PRO A 64 23.61 -1.55 12.78
C PRO A 64 23.47 -0.20 12.07
N ASN A 65 23.18 0.85 12.83
CA ASN A 65 23.02 2.20 12.28
C ASN A 65 24.27 2.67 11.52
N ASP A 66 25.46 2.35 12.04
CA ASP A 66 26.72 2.81 11.46
C ASP A 66 26.96 2.20 10.06
N GLU A 67 26.59 0.92 9.86
CA GLU A 67 26.66 0.27 8.54
C GLU A 67 25.68 0.91 7.54
N VAL A 68 24.51 1.33 8.02
CA VAL A 68 23.53 2.06 7.17
C VAL A 68 24.07 3.43 6.79
N LEU A 69 24.66 4.17 7.72
CA LEU A 69 25.23 5.49 7.46
C LEU A 69 26.40 5.42 6.48
N GLU A 70 27.33 4.48 6.66
CA GLU A 70 28.45 4.29 5.75
C GLU A 70 27.99 3.94 4.33
N TRP A 71 26.94 3.12 4.20
CA TRP A 71 26.32 2.87 2.91
C TRP A 71 25.67 4.12 2.31
N LEU A 72 24.85 4.84 3.08
CA LEU A 72 24.15 6.05 2.63
C LEU A 72 25.12 7.15 2.18
N ASP A 73 26.26 7.31 2.85
CA ASP A 73 27.29 8.31 2.49
C ASP A 73 27.95 8.01 1.13
N SER A 74 28.01 6.74 0.75
CA SER A 74 28.53 6.31 -0.56
C SER A 74 27.46 6.25 -1.66
N TRP A 75 26.19 6.35 -1.30
CA TRP A 75 25.07 6.09 -2.19
C TRP A 75 25.00 7.13 -3.32
N GLY A 76 24.94 6.67 -4.57
CA GLY A 76 24.92 7.54 -5.75
C GLY A 76 26.29 8.12 -6.14
N SER A 77 27.37 7.66 -5.49
CA SER A 77 28.74 7.95 -5.91
C SER A 77 29.32 6.84 -6.79
N ASP A 78 30.45 7.12 -7.45
CA ASP A 78 31.19 6.12 -8.23
C ASP A 78 31.74 4.95 -7.37
N LYS A 79 31.67 5.06 -6.04
CA LYS A 79 32.16 4.06 -5.06
C LYS A 79 31.06 3.60 -4.11
N GLU A 80 29.82 3.52 -4.58
CA GLU A 80 28.70 3.02 -3.78
C GLU A 80 28.98 1.64 -3.16
N HIS A 81 28.84 1.56 -1.83
CA HIS A 81 28.97 0.33 -1.06
C HIS A 81 27.73 -0.55 -1.22
N LYS A 82 27.85 -1.83 -0.83
CA LYS A 82 26.70 -2.74 -0.85
C LYS A 82 25.73 -2.37 0.27
N ALA A 83 24.43 -2.34 -0.03
CA ALA A 83 23.40 -2.14 0.99
C ALA A 83 23.50 -3.20 2.09
N PRO A 84 23.47 -2.79 3.37
CA PRO A 84 23.51 -3.72 4.49
C PRO A 84 22.20 -4.54 4.56
N ALA A 85 22.27 -5.75 5.11
CA ALA A 85 21.22 -6.78 5.02
C ALA A 85 20.55 -7.06 6.36
#